data_AF-A0A222TAJ5-F1
#
_entry.id   AF-A0A222TAJ5-F1
#
_cell.length_a   1.000
_cell.length_b   1.000
_cell.length_c   1.000
_cell.angle_alpha   90.00
_cell.angle_beta   90.00
_cell.angle_gamma   90.00
#
_symmetry.space_group_name_H-M   'P 1'
#
loop_
_entity.id
_entity.type
_entity.pdbx_description
1 polymer ?
#
loop_
_entity_poly.entity_id
_entity_poly.type
_entity_poly.pdbx_seq_one_letter_code
_entity_poly.pdbx_strand_id
1 'polypeptide(L)'
;MPLCPRCAHETIEHITGSPVPGVWEVLQCGRCLYMWRTIEPARRTRRDAYPEEFMLTPEDIGTAPEVPAVPPLRMPGAGAATR
;
A
#
# COMPACT_ATOMS: atom_id res chain seq x y z
N MET A 1 -10.94 -11.46 11.16
CA MET A 1 -10.60 -10.83 9.86
C MET A 1 -9.33 -10.02 10.08
N PRO A 2 -8.24 -10.19 9.30
CA PRO A 2 -6.99 -9.53 9.61
C PRO A 2 -7.14 -8.02 9.42
N LEU A 3 -6.76 -7.26 10.44
CA LEU A 3 -6.76 -5.81 10.45
C LEU A 3 -5.47 -5.30 9.78
N CYS A 4 -5.54 -4.23 8.98
CA CYS A 4 -4.33 -3.62 8.43
C CYS A 4 -3.40 -3.18 9.57
N PRO A 5 -2.14 -3.65 9.61
CA PRO A 5 -1.23 -3.32 10.70
C PRO A 5 -0.85 -1.83 10.70
N ARG A 6 -0.90 -1.16 9.54
CA ARG A 6 -0.56 0.25 9.39
C ARG A 6 -1.69 1.20 9.77
N CYS A 7 -2.92 0.95 9.32
CA CYS A 7 -4.01 1.94 9.44
C CYS A 7 -5.31 1.44 10.10
N ALA A 8 -5.33 0.22 10.65
CA ALA A 8 -6.52 -0.38 11.24
C ALA A 8 -7.74 -0.48 10.31
N HIS A 9 -7.55 -0.47 8.99
CA HIS A 9 -8.64 -0.76 8.07
C HIS A 9 -8.88 -2.27 7.98
N GLU A 10 -10.14 -2.68 7.89
CA GLU A 10 -10.54 -4.09 7.96
C GLU A 10 -10.58 -4.79 6.60
N THR A 11 -10.70 -4.02 5.51
CA THR A 11 -10.71 -4.58 4.15
C THR A 11 -9.29 -4.86 3.68
N ILE A 12 -8.95 -6.15 3.62
CA ILE A 12 -7.68 -6.67 3.12
C ILE A 12 -7.94 -7.53 1.89
N GLU A 13 -7.28 -7.19 0.80
CA GLU A 13 -7.36 -7.88 -0.48
C GLU A 13 -6.20 -8.86 -0.64
N HIS A 14 -6.46 -10.03 -1.23
CA HIS A 14 -5.44 -10.96 -1.68
C HIS A 14 -4.99 -10.57 -3.10
N ILE A 15 -3.69 -10.34 -3.29
CA ILE A 15 -3.13 -9.89 -4.56
C ILE A 15 -2.57 -11.06 -5.36
N THR A 16 -1.75 -11.89 -4.74
CA THR A 16 -1.14 -13.07 -5.37
C THR A 16 -0.55 -14.00 -4.33
N GLY A 17 -0.32 -15.26 -4.70
CA GLY A 17 0.27 -16.28 -3.85
C GLY A 17 1.54 -16.88 -4.44
N SER A 18 2.26 -17.62 -3.61
CA SER A 18 3.36 -18.45 -4.05
C SER A 18 2.92 -19.45 -5.13
N PRO A 19 3.76 -19.72 -6.15
CA PRO A 19 3.49 -20.81 -7.10
C PRO A 19 3.51 -22.19 -6.43
N VAL A 20 4.13 -22.30 -5.24
CA VAL A 20 4.03 -23.47 -4.37
C VAL A 20 2.91 -23.21 -3.35
N PRO A 21 1.84 -24.02 -3.32
CA PRO A 21 0.69 -23.80 -2.43
C PRO A 21 1.08 -23.69 -0.95
N GLY A 22 0.48 -22.72 -0.26
CA GLY A 22 0.60 -22.56 1.20
C GLY A 22 1.90 -21.93 1.71
N VAL A 23 2.81 -21.49 0.83
CA VAL A 23 4.11 -20.93 1.27
C VAL A 23 3.98 -19.45 1.67
N TRP A 24 3.33 -18.63 0.86
CA TRP A 24 3.05 -17.22 1.19
C TRP A 24 1.93 -16.68 0.30
N GLU A 25 1.28 -15.64 0.79
CA GLU A 25 0.33 -14.79 0.07
C GLU A 25 0.77 -13.33 0.20
N VAL A 26 0.51 -12.51 -0.81
CA VAL A 26 0.63 -11.06 -0.77
C VAL A 26 -0.74 -10.47 -0.51
N LEU A 27 -0.85 -9.70 0.56
CA LEU A 27 -2.06 -9.01 0.97
C LEU A 27 -1.90 -7.50 0.78
N GLN A 28 -3.00 -6.80 0.51
CA GLN A 28 -3.05 -5.34 0.39
C GLN A 28 -4.19 -4.76 1.23
N CYS A 29 -3.94 -3.66 1.93
CA CYS A 29 -5.00 -2.88 2.56
C CYS A 29 -5.78 -2.04 1.54
N GLY A 30 -7.11 -2.14 1.52
CA GLY A 30 -8.00 -1.36 0.64
C GLY A 30 -8.08 0.15 0.92
N ARG A 31 -7.42 0.65 1.99
CA ARG A 31 -7.37 2.08 2.33
C ARG A 31 -5.99 2.67 2.12
N CYS A 32 -4.99 2.18 2.86
CA CYS A 32 -3.65 2.75 2.80
C CYS A 32 -2.76 2.10 1.74
N LEU A 33 -3.24 1.09 1.01
CA LEU A 33 -2.49 0.35 -0.01
C LEU A 33 -1.21 -0.33 0.49
N TYR A 34 -1.03 -0.46 1.82
CA TYR A 34 0.09 -1.20 2.38
C TYR A 34 0.01 -2.65 1.95
N MET A 35 1.12 -3.18 1.41
CA MET A 35 1.24 -4.57 1.02
C MET A 35 2.23 -5.31 1.92
N TRP A 36 1.95 -6.57 2.21
CA TRP A 36 2.86 -7.45 2.94
C TRP A 36 2.66 -8.90 2.53
N ARG A 37 3.68 -9.74 2.75
CA ARG A 37 3.55 -11.20 2.63
C ARG A 37 3.11 -11.80 3.96
N THR A 38 2.36 -12.89 3.92
CA THR A 38 1.94 -13.61 5.14
C THR A 38 3.10 -14.16 5.98
N ILE A 39 4.28 -14.30 5.36
CA ILE A 39 5.53 -14.72 6.02
C ILE A 39 6.41 -13.57 6.54
N GLU A 40 6.00 -12.31 6.38
CA GLU A 40 6.74 -11.19 6.95
C GLU A 40 6.75 -11.26 8.49
N PRO A 41 7.79 -10.73 9.16
CA PRO A 41 7.84 -10.69 10.62
C PRO A 41 6.63 -9.98 11.23
N ALA A 42 6.31 -10.30 12.50
CA ALA A 42 5.18 -9.70 13.23
C ALA A 42 5.12 -8.17 13.13
N ARG A 43 6.28 -7.49 13.18
CA ARG A 43 6.40 -6.03 13.03
C ARG A 43 5.93 -5.45 11.69
N ARG A 44 5.57 -6.30 10.72
CA ARG A 44 5.06 -5.95 9.39
C ARG A 44 3.68 -6.53 9.12
N THR A 45 3.21 -7.48 9.92
CA THR A 45 1.95 -8.23 9.67
C THR A 45 0.89 -8.03 10.74
N ARG A 46 1.28 -7.74 11.99
CA ARG A 46 0.35 -7.61 13.11
C ARG A 46 0.29 -6.17 13.61
N ARG A 47 -0.91 -5.68 13.87
CA ARG A 47 -1.14 -4.31 14.36
C ARG A 47 -0.47 -4.03 15.70
N ASP A 48 -0.55 -4.97 16.65
CA ASP A 48 0.02 -4.84 17.99
C ASP A 48 1.56 -4.83 18.02
N ALA A 49 2.20 -5.31 16.96
CA ALA A 49 3.65 -5.31 16.81
C ALA A 49 4.16 -4.30 15.76
N TYR A 50 3.26 -3.60 15.05
CA TYR A 50 3.64 -2.65 14.01
C TYR A 50 4.24 -1.39 14.66
N PRO A 51 5.38 -0.87 14.17
CA PRO A 51 5.99 0.30 14.79
C PRO A 51 5.06 1.52 14.69
N GLU A 52 4.88 2.21 15.81
CA GLU A 52 3.93 3.32 15.93
C GLU A 52 4.30 4.48 14.99
N GLU A 53 5.59 4.72 14.76
CA GLU A 53 6.10 5.78 13.89
C GLU A 53 5.73 5.60 12.41
N PHE A 54 5.28 4.40 12.01
CA PHE A 54 4.81 4.12 10.65
C PHE A 54 3.30 3.94 10.56
N MET A 55 2.57 4.01 11.67
CA MET A 55 1.11 3.93 11.65
C MET A 55 0.53 5.16 10.96
N LEU A 56 -0.61 4.97 10.28
CA LEU A 56 -1.33 6.03 9.59
C LEU A 56 -2.77 6.09 10.09
N THR A 57 -3.25 7.28 10.36
CA THR A 57 -4.67 7.56 10.56
C THR A 57 -5.36 7.82 9.20
N PRO A 58 -6.70 7.77 9.14
CA PRO A 58 -7.43 8.22 7.95
C PRO A 58 -7.13 9.67 7.57
N GLU A 59 -6.90 10.54 8.56
CA GLU A 59 -6.54 11.94 8.36
C GLU A 59 -5.18 12.05 7.67
N ASP A 60 -4.14 11.34 8.18
CA ASP A 60 -2.79 11.36 7.59
C ASP A 60 -2.81 10.96 6.11
N ILE A 61 -3.69 10.03 5.73
CA ILE A 61 -3.88 9.60 4.35
C ILE A 61 -4.58 10.68 3.53
N GLY A 62 -5.63 11.30 4.07
CA GLY A 62 -6.40 12.34 3.38
C GLY A 62 -5.62 13.63 3.18
N THR A 63 -4.67 13.94 4.06
CA THR A 63 -3.82 15.13 4.00
C THR A 63 -2.40 14.83 3.50
N ALA A 64 -2.13 13.61 3.02
CA ALA A 64 -0.80 13.22 2.55
C ALA A 64 -0.35 14.15 1.40
N PRO A 65 0.84 14.76 1.47
CA PRO A 65 1.33 15.61 0.41
C PRO A 65 1.73 14.77 -0.80
N GLU A 66 1.46 15.29 -1.99
CA GLU A 66 1.96 14.72 -3.24
C GLU A 66 3.44 15.13 -3.41
N VAL A 67 4.36 14.16 -3.31
CA VAL A 67 5.80 14.42 -3.38
C VAL A 67 6.53 13.36 -4.22
N PRO A 68 7.14 13.74 -5.35
CA PRO A 68 7.05 15.06 -6.00
C PRO A 68 5.66 15.32 -6.57
N ALA A 69 5.34 16.58 -6.86
CA ALA A 69 4.12 16.92 -7.59
C ALA A 69 4.06 16.16 -8.92
N VAL A 70 2.91 15.55 -9.21
CA VAL A 70 2.57 14.88 -10.45
C VAL A 70 2.52 15.96 -11.54
N PRO A 71 3.34 15.84 -12.59
CA PRO A 71 3.29 16.78 -13.71
C PRO A 71 1.89 16.80 -14.35
N PRO A 72 1.44 17.95 -14.89
CA PRO A 72 0.16 18.03 -15.58
C PRO A 72 0.10 17.00 -16.72
N LEU A 73 -1.08 16.43 -16.94
CA LEU A 73 -1.32 15.51 -18.05
C LEU A 73 -0.93 16.18 -19.37
N ARG A 74 -0.14 15.46 -20.19
CA ARG A 74 0.20 15.95 -21.52
C ARG A 74 -1.06 15.94 -22.38
N MET A 75 -1.43 17.11 -22.89
CA MET A 75 -2.51 17.22 -23.87
C MET A 75 -2.10 16.52 -25.17
N PRO A 76 -3.03 15.82 -25.86
CA PRO A 76 -2.77 15.26 -27.18
C PRO A 76 -2.29 16.38 -28.13
N GLY A 77 -1.09 16.24 -28.70
CA GLY A 77 -0.50 17.19 -29.66
C GLY A 77 0.74 17.95 -29.16
N ALA A 78 1.05 17.94 -27.86
CA ALA A 78 2.20 18.67 -27.30
C ALA A 78 3.58 17.98 -27.51
N GLY A 79 3.62 16.86 -28.25
CA GLY A 79 4.79 15.98 -28.37
C GLY A 79 5.48 15.95 -29.75
N ALA A 80 5.13 16.83 -30.69
CA ALA A 80 5.89 16.96 -31.94
C ALA A 80 7.11 17.88 -31.74
N ALA A 81 8.04 17.45 -30.88
CA ALA A 81 9.38 17.99 -30.85
C ALA A 81 10.28 17.07 -31.67
N THR A 82 10.80 17.62 -32.77
CA THR A 82 11.68 16.99 -33.75
C THR A 82 12.85 16.25 -33.08
N ARG A 83 12.95 14.95 -33.35
CA ARG A 83 14.18 14.25 -33.73
C ARG A 83 13.84 12.94 -34.41
#